data_AF-E0S6X1-F1
#
_entry.id   AF-E0S6X1-F1
#
_cell.length_a   1.000
_cell.length_b   1.000
_cell.length_c   1.000
_cell.angle_alpha   90.00
_cell.angle_beta   90.00
_cell.angle_gamma   90.00
#
_symmetry.space_group_name_H-M   'P 1'
#
loop_
_entity.id
_entity.type
_entity.pdbx_description
1 polymer ?
#
loop_
_entity_poly.entity_id
_entity_poly.type
_entity_poly.pdbx_seq_one_letter_code
_entity_poly.pdbx_strand_id
1 'polypeptide(L)'
;MKITGRIRLLSKIDALDIIDNSMESHPGQTEFLEKVRLFCTFSMTRDKAGKVREALMNMGLTEFESIQLIDLNPRSIVCLQLVIEDMEERFSEGDLFKILGLFENDK
;
A
#
# COMPACT_ATOMS: atom_id res chain seq x y z
N MET A 1 -15.44 -15.06 21.58
CA MET A 1 -15.95 -14.70 20.25
C MET A 1 -15.08 -15.40 19.20
N LYS A 2 -15.62 -16.27 18.34
CA LYS A 2 -14.84 -16.85 17.23
C LYS A 2 -14.93 -15.89 16.05
N ILE A 3 -13.79 -15.35 15.62
CA ILE A 3 -13.73 -14.44 14.48
C ILE A 3 -13.73 -15.30 13.22
N THR A 4 -14.86 -15.29 12.50
CA THR A 4 -15.04 -16.00 11.22
C THR A 4 -15.04 -14.96 10.10
N GLY A 5 -13.85 -14.52 9.69
CA GLY A 5 -13.69 -13.55 8.60
C GLY A 5 -12.63 -14.01 7.62
N ARG A 6 -12.83 -13.74 6.32
CA ARG A 6 -11.74 -13.86 5.34
C ARG A 6 -10.70 -12.80 5.65
N ILE A 7 -9.46 -13.23 5.88
CA ILE A 7 -8.32 -12.33 6.07
C ILE A 7 -8.03 -11.72 4.69
N ARG A 8 -8.04 -10.39 4.62
CA ARG A 8 -7.65 -9.63 3.43
C ARG A 8 -6.58 -8.63 3.83
N LEU A 9 -5.51 -8.56 3.04
CA LEU A 9 -4.50 -7.53 3.19
C LEU A 9 -5.00 -6.23 2.56
N LEU A 10 -4.86 -5.13 3.29
CA LEU A 10 -5.33 -3.81 2.92
C LEU A 10 -4.13 -2.86 2.92
N SER A 11 -4.02 -2.04 1.88
CA SER A 11 -3.18 -0.84 1.95
C SER A 11 -3.85 0.23 2.81
N LYS A 12 -3.10 1.26 3.21
CA LYS A 12 -3.65 2.42 3.94
C LYS A 12 -4.83 3.04 3.20
N ILE A 13 -4.77 3.13 1.87
CA ILE A 13 -5.84 3.71 1.05
C ILE A 13 -7.07 2.80 0.94
N ASP A 14 -6.91 1.49 1.06
CA ASP A 14 -8.05 0.56 1.17
C ASP A 14 -8.72 0.69 2.55
N ALA A 15 -7.92 0.92 3.60
CA ALA A 15 -8.40 1.07 4.96
C ALA A 15 -9.20 2.37 5.19
N LEU A 16 -8.88 3.45 4.46
CA LEU A 16 -9.54 4.76 4.63
C LEU A 16 -11.07 4.68 4.50
N ASP A 17 -11.60 3.99 3.49
CA ASP A 17 -13.07 3.85 3.34
C ASP A 17 -13.70 3.10 4.51
N ILE A 18 -13.00 2.08 5.02
CA ILE A 18 -13.51 1.29 6.14
C ILE A 18 -13.57 2.19 7.38
N ILE A 19 -12.56 3.04 7.57
CA ILE A 19 -12.49 4.00 8.68
C ILE A 19 -13.58 5.06 8.53
N ASP A 20 -13.72 5.67 7.36
CA ASP A 20 -14.71 6.72 7.09
C ASP A 20 -16.14 6.20 7.32
N ASN A 21 -16.47 5.00 6.83
CA ASN A 21 -17.76 4.35 7.09
C ASN A 21 -17.95 3.99 8.59
N SER A 22 -16.87 3.67 9.29
CA SER A 22 -16.92 3.29 10.71
C SER A 22 -17.11 4.49 11.64
N MET A 23 -16.65 5.69 11.24
CA MET A 23 -16.81 6.93 12.00
C MET A 23 -18.29 7.29 12.19
N GLU A 24 -19.14 7.03 11.19
CA GLU A 24 -20.59 7.26 11.29
C GLU A 24 -21.28 6.26 12.24
N SER A 25 -20.75 5.03 12.32
CA SER A 25 -21.39 3.92 13.05
C SER A 25 -20.91 3.78 14.51
N HIS A 26 -19.77 4.37 14.88
CA HIS A 26 -19.13 4.18 16.19
C HIS A 26 -18.68 5.51 16.84
N PRO A 27 -19.62 6.38 17.25
CA PRO A 27 -19.31 7.72 17.77
C PRO A 27 -18.48 7.72 19.07
N GLY A 28 -18.46 6.61 19.80
CA GLY A 28 -17.61 6.46 21.00
C GLY A 28 -16.12 6.23 20.72
N GLN A 29 -15.72 6.07 19.45
CA GLN A 29 -14.33 5.81 19.03
C GLN A 29 -13.77 6.90 18.11
N THR A 30 -14.46 8.04 17.97
CA THR A 30 -14.11 9.09 17.00
C THR A 30 -12.66 9.55 17.12
N GLU A 31 -12.15 9.84 18.32
CA GLU A 31 -10.75 10.29 18.49
C GLU A 31 -9.74 9.25 17.99
N PHE A 32 -10.00 7.97 18.24
CA PHE A 32 -9.15 6.88 17.74
C PHE A 32 -9.23 6.79 16.22
N LEU A 33 -10.44 6.76 15.66
CA LEU A 33 -10.67 6.65 14.22
C LEU A 33 -10.07 7.84 13.46
N GLU A 34 -10.14 9.06 13.99
CA GLU A 34 -9.51 10.25 13.42
C GLU A 34 -7.99 10.13 13.38
N LYS A 35 -7.35 9.62 14.44
CA LYS A 35 -5.90 9.39 14.47
C LYS A 35 -5.47 8.34 13.45
N VAL A 36 -6.23 7.25 13.32
CA VAL A 36 -5.94 6.21 12.32
C VAL A 36 -6.14 6.77 10.91
N ARG A 37 -7.22 7.52 10.66
CA ARG A 37 -7.48 8.19 9.39
C ARG A 37 -6.33 9.13 9.01
N LEU A 38 -5.83 9.93 9.94
CA LEU A 38 -4.68 10.81 9.71
C LEU A 38 -3.42 10.00 9.34
N PHE A 39 -3.14 8.91 10.06
CA PHE A 39 -2.02 8.02 9.76
C PHE A 39 -2.13 7.35 8.38
N CYS A 40 -3.35 7.03 7.94
CA CYS A 40 -3.63 6.43 6.64
C CYS A 40 -3.67 7.45 5.50
N THR A 41 -3.50 8.75 5.78
CA THR A 41 -3.48 9.78 4.72
C THR A 41 -2.35 9.48 3.76
N PHE A 42 -2.67 9.43 2.47
CA PHE A 42 -1.81 8.83 1.46
C PHE A 42 -1.68 9.73 0.22
N SER A 43 -0.52 9.66 -0.45
CA SER A 43 -0.16 10.57 -1.56
C SER A 43 -0.70 10.14 -2.93
N MET A 44 -1.36 8.98 -3.01
CA MET A 44 -1.84 8.40 -4.26
C MET A 44 -3.37 8.25 -4.23
N THR A 45 -4.02 8.35 -5.38
CA THR A 45 -5.46 8.01 -5.50
C THR A 45 -5.67 6.50 -5.48
N ARG A 46 -6.87 6.04 -5.11
CA ARG A 46 -7.20 4.61 -5.07
C ARG A 46 -7.04 3.94 -6.42
N ASP A 47 -7.53 4.57 -7.48
CA ASP A 47 -7.45 4.02 -8.83
C ASP A 47 -5.98 3.79 -9.24
N LYS A 48 -5.11 4.77 -8.98
CA LYS A 48 -3.68 4.61 -9.23
C LYS A 48 -3.08 3.52 -8.34
N ALA A 49 -3.42 3.47 -7.05
CA ALA A 49 -2.91 2.44 -6.14
C ALA A 49 -3.30 1.03 -6.61
N GLY A 50 -4.52 0.84 -7.10
CA GLY A 50 -4.97 -0.43 -7.67
C GLY A 50 -4.17 -0.83 -8.90
N LYS A 51 -3.95 0.10 -9.84
CA LYS A 51 -3.13 -0.12 -11.06
C LYS A 51 -1.68 -0.44 -10.72
N VAL A 52 -1.09 0.30 -9.78
CA VAL A 52 0.28 0.07 -9.32
C VAL A 52 0.40 -1.30 -8.66
N ARG A 53 -0.56 -1.67 -7.81
CA ARG A 53 -0.59 -2.99 -7.16
C ARG A 53 -0.60 -4.12 -8.19
N GLU A 54 -1.47 -4.04 -9.18
CA GLU A 54 -1.57 -5.03 -10.24
C GLU A 54 -0.28 -5.12 -11.06
N ALA A 55 0.31 -3.97 -11.41
CA ALA A 55 1.58 -3.92 -12.13
C ALA A 55 2.72 -4.58 -11.33
N LEU A 56 2.84 -4.28 -10.02
CA LEU A 56 3.86 -4.89 -9.16
C LEU A 56 3.70 -6.41 -9.05
N MET A 57 2.47 -6.88 -8.88
CA MET A 57 2.20 -8.32 -8.83
C MET A 57 2.55 -9.02 -10.15
N ASN A 58 2.26 -8.38 -11.29
CA ASN A 58 2.64 -8.88 -12.62
C ASN A 58 4.16 -8.87 -12.84
N MET A 59 4.91 -8.04 -12.11
CA MET A 59 6.38 -8.03 -12.12
C MET A 59 6.98 -9.09 -11.19
N GLY A 60 6.18 -9.84 -10.43
CA GLY A 60 6.65 -10.91 -9.55
C GLY A 60 6.87 -10.50 -8.08
N LEU A 61 6.33 -9.34 -7.67
CA LEU A 61 6.23 -9.00 -6.26
C LEU A 61 5.05 -9.74 -5.61
N THR A 62 5.21 -10.09 -4.34
CA THR A 62 4.12 -10.65 -3.55
C THR A 62 3.04 -9.59 -3.27
N GLU A 63 1.84 -10.05 -2.89
CA GLU A 63 0.75 -9.15 -2.47
C GLU A 63 1.19 -8.24 -1.32
N PHE A 64 1.94 -8.78 -0.36
CA PHE A 64 2.41 -8.06 0.81
C PHE A 64 3.45 -6.99 0.44
N GLU A 65 4.48 -7.35 -0.34
CA GLU A 65 5.47 -6.38 -0.84
C GLU A 65 4.81 -5.26 -1.65
N SER A 66 3.84 -5.61 -2.50
CA SER A 66 3.11 -4.64 -3.31
C SER A 66 2.35 -3.63 -2.44
N ILE A 67 1.69 -4.10 -1.38
CA ILE A 67 0.98 -3.24 -0.42
C ILE A 67 1.97 -2.34 0.33
N GLN A 68 3.10 -2.90 0.79
CA GLN A 68 4.11 -2.13 1.50
C GLN A 68 4.75 -1.06 0.62
N LEU A 69 5.06 -1.36 -0.65
CA LEU A 69 5.59 -0.37 -1.59
C LEU A 69 4.58 0.73 -1.89
N ILE A 70 3.28 0.39 -2.00
CA ILE A 70 2.22 1.39 -2.06
C ILE A 70 2.31 2.28 -0.83
N ASP A 71 2.15 1.75 0.37
CA ASP A 71 2.13 2.56 1.59
C ASP A 71 3.41 3.36 1.86
N LEU A 72 4.56 2.91 1.34
CA LEU A 72 5.86 3.57 1.44
C LEU A 72 6.06 4.66 0.39
N ASN A 73 5.48 4.51 -0.81
CA ASN A 73 5.69 5.37 -1.98
C ASN A 73 7.19 5.64 -2.27
N PRO A 74 7.96 4.59 -2.64
CA PRO A 74 9.41 4.63 -2.74
C PRO A 74 9.90 5.66 -3.77
N ARG A 75 10.98 6.37 -3.42
CA ARG A 75 11.62 7.39 -4.28
C ARG A 75 13.06 7.05 -4.68
N SER A 76 13.56 5.90 -4.25
CA SER A 76 14.92 5.45 -4.55
C SER A 76 15.02 3.93 -4.45
N ILE A 77 16.04 3.34 -5.07
CA ILE A 77 16.30 1.89 -5.03
C ILE A 77 16.50 1.42 -3.58
N VAL A 78 17.13 2.24 -2.73
CA VAL A 78 17.32 1.92 -1.30
C VAL A 78 15.97 1.72 -0.61
N CYS A 79 14.93 2.46 -0.99
CA CYS A 79 13.59 2.24 -0.45
C CYS A 79 13.00 0.88 -0.86
N LEU A 80 13.34 0.38 -2.06
CA LEU A 80 12.88 -0.94 -2.51
C LEU A 80 13.53 -2.06 -1.71
N GLN A 81 14.82 -1.93 -1.36
CA GLN A 81 15.56 -2.91 -0.54
C GLN A 81 14.96 -3.11 0.87
N LEU A 82 14.22 -2.12 1.38
CA LEU A 82 13.54 -2.24 2.68
C LEU A 82 12.32 -3.15 2.64
N VAL A 83 11.82 -3.48 1.45
CA VAL A 83 10.55 -4.17 1.24
C VAL A 83 10.72 -5.46 0.44
N ILE A 84 11.51 -5.42 -0.63
CA ILE A 84 11.72 -6.58 -1.51
C ILE A 84 12.81 -7.47 -0.93
N GLU A 85 12.42 -8.66 -0.46
CA GLU A 85 13.38 -9.67 0.01
C GLU A 85 14.20 -10.22 -1.15
N ASP A 86 15.48 -10.50 -0.92
CA ASP A 86 16.43 -11.01 -1.92
C ASP A 86 16.39 -10.22 -3.25
N MET A 87 16.26 -8.89 -3.14
CA MET A 87 16.00 -7.98 -4.27
C MET A 87 17.00 -8.16 -5.43
N GLU A 88 18.29 -8.28 -5.11
CA GLU A 88 19.37 -8.40 -6.09
C GLU A 88 19.36 -9.76 -6.83
N GLU A 89 18.76 -10.79 -6.23
CA GLU A 89 18.62 -12.11 -6.85
C GLU A 89 17.36 -12.19 -7.72
N ARG A 90 16.31 -11.44 -7.37
CA ARG A 90 15.00 -11.49 -8.02
C ARG A 90 14.82 -10.51 -9.16
N PHE A 91 15.51 -9.37 -9.13
CA PHE A 91 15.27 -8.28 -10.07
C PHE A 91 16.57 -7.74 -10.64
N SER A 92 16.58 -7.50 -11.96
CA SER A 92 17.64 -6.73 -12.58
C SER A 92 17.53 -5.25 -12.20
N GLU A 93 18.64 -4.51 -12.29
CA GLU A 93 18.62 -3.06 -12.08
C GLU A 93 17.57 -2.34 -12.95
N GLY A 94 17.43 -2.78 -14.21
CA GLY A 94 16.41 -2.24 -15.12
C GLY A 94 14.97 -2.50 -14.66
N ASP A 95 14.71 -3.64 -14.01
CA ASP A 95 13.39 -3.93 -13.45
C ASP A 95 13.10 -3.10 -12.20
N LEU A 96 14.12 -2.86 -11.35
CA LEU A 96 14.01 -1.98 -10.20
C LEU A 96 13.68 -0.54 -10.60
N PHE A 97 14.28 -0.04 -11.68
CA PHE A 97 13.92 1.27 -12.24
C PHE A 97 12.49 1.30 -12.77
N LYS A 98 12.00 0.23 -13.41
CA LYS A 98 10.58 0.14 -13.82
C LYS A 98 9.64 0.17 -12.61
N ILE A 99 9.98 -0.56 -11.54
CA ILE A 99 9.22 -0.55 -10.28
C ILE A 99 9.12 0.87 -9.73
N LEU A 100 10.25 1.59 -9.63
CA LEU A 100 10.27 2.98 -9.17
C LEU A 100 9.42 3.89 -10.07
N GLY A 101 9.50 3.71 -11.38
CA GLY A 101 8.72 4.46 -12.36
C GLY A 101 7.21 4.39 -12.15
N LEU A 102 6.68 3.34 -11.51
CA LEU A 102 5.24 3.23 -11.18
C LEU A 102 4.80 4.28 -10.12
N PHE A 103 5.73 4.69 -9.26
CA PHE A 103 5.49 5.61 -8.15
C PHE A 103 5.79 7.06 -8.49
N GLU A 104 6.57 7.28 -9.55
CA GLU A 104 6.66 8.58 -10.19
C GLU A 104 5.25 8.95 -10.72
N ASN A 105 4.85 10.20 -10.48
CA ASN A 105 3.63 10.75 -11.04
C ASN A 105 4.04 11.93 -11.91
N ASP A 106 3.46 11.94 -13.11
CA ASP A 106 3.47 13.01 -14.09
C ASP A 106 3.38 14.38 -13.40
N LYS A 107 4.31 15.26 -13.75
CA LYS A 107 4.14 16.69 -13.49
C LYS A 107 2.92 17.23 -14.22
#